data_AF-A0A7K4BEX8-F1
#
_entry.id   AF-A0A7K4BEX8-F1
#
_cell.length_a   1.000
_cell.length_b   1.000
_cell.length_c   1.000
_cell.angle_alpha   90.00
_cell.angle_beta   90.00
_cell.angle_gamma   90.00
#
_symmetry.space_group_name_H-M   'P 1'
#
loop_
_entity.id
_entity.type
_entity.pdbx_description
1 polymer ?
#
loop_
_entity_poly.entity_id
_entity_poly.type
_entity_poly.pdbx_seq_one_letter_code
_entity_poly.pdbx_strand_id
1 'polypeptide(L)'
;EILARDGVRWGFSDPNSDPAGYRALMVIRLACGYYGRDRIFEDLIGAHSTIAVTGKGDISTVHAADARSDDAALFIRPKADELIAMLLSGDLDYAWEYRSVAVQSRLHYVELPEEIDLSSVEFAENYATVRVEAKKGAGTTLHTGAPIVYGVTVPKTAEHPALGLAFVEMLISDAGHGIFERAGQPPIVPAGGYGSVPAVLEPLIAMKP
;
A
#
# COMPACT_ATOMS: atom_id res chain seq x y z
N GLU A 1 -9.35 -15.28 8.65
CA GLU A 1 -9.79 -16.69 8.71
C GLU A 1 -9.41 -17.49 7.46
N ILE A 2 -9.65 -16.99 6.23
CA ILE A 2 -9.34 -17.75 5.00
C ILE A 2 -7.85 -18.06 4.84
N LEU A 3 -6.97 -17.05 4.98
CA LEU A 3 -5.53 -17.20 4.79
C LEU A 3 -4.85 -18.15 5.80
N ALA A 4 -5.53 -18.48 6.90
CA ALA A 4 -5.02 -19.37 7.95
C ALA A 4 -5.53 -20.82 7.80
N ARG A 5 -6.28 -21.13 6.73
CA ARG A 5 -6.80 -22.49 6.50
C ARG A 5 -5.71 -23.36 5.89
N ASP A 6 -5.65 -24.61 6.35
CA ASP A 6 -4.76 -25.62 5.76
C ASP A 6 -4.96 -25.73 4.24
N GLY A 7 -3.84 -25.72 3.51
CA GLY A 7 -3.82 -25.81 2.05
C GLY A 7 -4.02 -24.50 1.31
N VAL A 8 -4.35 -23.40 1.99
CA VAL A 8 -4.40 -22.06 1.37
C VAL A 8 -2.99 -21.50 1.25
N ARG A 9 -2.60 -21.10 0.04
CA ARG A 9 -1.31 -20.53 -0.31
C ARG A 9 -1.46 -19.06 -0.65
N TRP A 10 -0.66 -18.21 -0.05
CA TRP A 10 -0.71 -16.78 -0.33
C TRP A 10 0.65 -16.10 -0.21
N GLY A 11 0.78 -14.91 -0.78
CA GLY A 11 2.05 -14.21 -0.77
C GLY A 11 1.98 -12.70 -0.82
N PHE A 12 3.13 -12.08 -0.56
CA PHE A 12 3.38 -10.65 -0.68
C PHE A 12 4.82 -10.43 -1.17
N SER A 13 5.13 -9.25 -1.70
CA SER A 13 6.45 -8.98 -2.23
C SER A 13 7.49 -8.75 -1.14
N ASP A 14 8.77 -8.81 -1.47
CA ASP A 14 9.85 -8.69 -0.48
C ASP A 14 9.83 -7.31 0.19
N PRO A 15 9.61 -7.23 1.52
CA PRO A 15 9.51 -5.96 2.24
C PRO A 15 10.81 -5.16 2.24
N ASN A 16 11.93 -5.75 1.82
CA ASN A 16 13.22 -5.07 1.70
C ASN A 16 13.41 -4.35 0.37
N SER A 17 12.65 -4.71 -0.66
CA SER A 17 12.85 -4.19 -2.02
C SER A 17 11.59 -3.59 -2.64
N ASP A 18 10.40 -3.89 -2.10
CA ASP A 18 9.12 -3.45 -2.64
C ASP A 18 8.21 -2.83 -1.56
N PRO A 19 7.69 -1.60 -1.78
CA PRO A 19 6.64 -1.03 -0.96
C PRO A 19 5.40 -1.89 -0.73
N ALA A 20 4.94 -2.65 -1.73
CA ALA A 20 3.78 -3.53 -1.54
C ALA A 20 4.05 -4.57 -0.43
N GLY A 21 5.28 -5.05 -0.33
CA GLY A 21 5.71 -6.03 0.65
C GLY A 21 5.61 -5.54 2.09
N TYR A 22 6.25 -4.41 2.40
CA TYR A 22 6.16 -3.86 3.76
C TYR A 22 4.76 -3.32 4.08
N ARG A 23 3.98 -2.88 3.07
CA ARG A 23 2.59 -2.47 3.27
C ARG A 23 1.68 -3.65 3.61
N ALA A 24 1.87 -4.82 3.00
CA ALA A 24 1.14 -6.03 3.37
C ALA A 24 1.31 -6.33 4.88
N LEU A 25 2.54 -6.26 5.39
CA LEU A 25 2.82 -6.43 6.81
C LEU A 25 2.15 -5.37 7.70
N MET A 26 2.10 -4.11 7.24
CA MET A 26 1.38 -3.04 7.94
C MET A 26 -0.10 -3.36 8.06
N VAL A 27 -0.76 -3.70 6.94
CA VAL A 27 -2.20 -3.99 6.90
C VAL A 27 -2.54 -5.20 7.78
N ILE A 28 -1.76 -6.29 7.70
CA ILE A 28 -1.95 -7.48 8.53
C ILE A 28 -1.81 -7.16 10.03
N ARG A 29 -0.86 -6.28 10.39
CA ARG A 29 -0.69 -5.88 11.80
C ARG A 29 -1.84 -5.00 12.28
N LEU A 30 -2.28 -4.04 11.46
CA LEU A 30 -3.43 -3.17 11.75
C LEU A 30 -4.73 -3.98 11.90
N ALA A 31 -4.89 -5.05 11.10
CA ALA A 31 -6.03 -5.96 11.16
C ALA A 31 -6.23 -6.59 12.55
N CYS A 32 -5.16 -6.81 13.33
CA CYS A 32 -5.28 -7.35 14.68
C CYS A 32 -6.16 -6.45 15.58
N GLY A 33 -5.92 -5.13 15.54
CA GLY A 33 -6.69 -4.16 16.31
C GLY A 33 -8.10 -3.98 15.74
N TYR A 34 -8.20 -3.84 14.41
CA TYR A 34 -9.49 -3.63 13.74
C TYR A 34 -10.48 -4.78 13.96
N TYR A 35 -10.02 -6.03 13.85
CA TYR A 35 -10.88 -7.20 14.04
C TYR A 35 -10.95 -7.70 15.49
N GLY A 36 -10.26 -7.05 16.44
CA GLY A 36 -10.20 -7.48 17.84
C GLY A 36 -9.57 -8.88 18.03
N ARG A 37 -8.57 -9.21 17.22
CA ARG A 37 -7.92 -10.53 17.17
C ARG A 37 -6.40 -10.39 17.16
N ASP A 38 -5.81 -10.41 18.35
CA ASP A 38 -4.39 -10.16 18.55
C ASP A 38 -3.44 -11.16 17.86
N ARG A 39 -3.94 -12.35 17.53
CA ARG A 39 -3.15 -13.44 16.93
C ARG A 39 -3.08 -13.41 15.40
N ILE A 40 -3.80 -12.51 14.71
CA ILE A 40 -3.80 -12.50 13.23
C ILE A 40 -2.37 -12.44 12.67
N PHE A 41 -1.51 -11.58 13.23
CA PHE A 41 -0.14 -11.46 12.76
C PHE A 41 0.69 -12.71 13.06
N GLU A 42 0.59 -13.26 14.27
CA GLU A 42 1.33 -14.46 14.67
C GLU A 42 0.93 -15.66 13.81
N ASP A 43 -0.38 -15.89 13.64
CA ASP A 43 -0.89 -17.05 12.94
C ASP A 43 -0.64 -16.98 11.42
N LEU A 44 -0.60 -15.77 10.82
CA LEU A 44 -0.37 -15.60 9.38
C LEU A 44 1.10 -15.39 9.00
N ILE A 45 1.84 -14.63 9.81
CA ILE A 45 3.21 -14.21 9.49
C ILE A 45 4.21 -14.92 10.39
N GLY A 46 4.05 -14.85 11.71
CA GLY A 46 5.00 -15.41 12.68
C GLY A 46 5.19 -16.92 12.53
N ALA A 47 4.10 -17.65 12.31
CA ALA A 47 4.11 -19.11 12.14
C ALA A 47 4.77 -19.57 10.82
N HIS A 48 4.85 -18.70 9.82
CA HIS A 48 5.23 -19.04 8.45
C HIS A 48 6.42 -18.24 7.91
N SER A 49 7.10 -17.47 8.77
CA SER A 49 8.26 -16.67 8.38
C SER A 49 9.22 -16.39 9.53
N THR A 50 10.34 -15.75 9.21
CA THR A 50 11.28 -15.20 10.19
C THR A 50 10.88 -13.82 10.72
N ILE A 51 9.76 -13.27 10.27
CA ILE A 51 9.32 -11.92 10.61
C ILE A 51 8.67 -11.93 12.00
N ALA A 52 9.08 -10.99 12.84
CA ALA A 52 8.58 -10.86 14.20
C ALA A 52 8.05 -9.44 14.46
N VAL A 53 7.28 -9.27 15.54
CA VAL A 53 6.75 -7.96 15.96
C VAL A 53 7.16 -7.66 17.39
N THR A 54 7.58 -6.44 17.64
CA THR A 54 7.74 -5.89 18.99
C THR A 54 6.81 -4.70 19.18
N GLY A 55 6.38 -4.46 20.43
CA GLY A 55 5.50 -3.34 20.79
C GLY A 55 6.19 -2.37 21.74
N LYS A 56 5.99 -1.07 21.53
CA LYS A 56 6.38 0.00 22.46
C LYS A 56 5.25 1.03 22.55
N GLY A 57 4.49 1.00 23.66
CA GLY A 57 3.26 1.78 23.78
C GLY A 57 2.26 1.35 22.71
N ASP A 58 1.65 2.33 22.03
CA ASP A 58 0.69 2.08 20.95
C ASP A 58 1.33 1.74 19.61
N ILE A 59 2.67 1.79 19.52
CA ILE A 59 3.40 1.55 18.27
C ILE A 59 3.92 0.11 18.22
N SER A 60 3.59 -0.58 17.14
CA SER A 60 4.15 -1.88 16.79
C SER A 60 5.24 -1.74 15.73
N THR A 61 6.37 -2.42 15.92
CA THR A 61 7.44 -2.50 14.93
C THR A 61 7.55 -3.94 14.42
N VAL A 62 7.33 -4.13 13.13
CA VAL A 62 7.52 -5.39 12.41
C VAL A 62 8.98 -5.47 11.94
N HIS A 63 9.69 -6.53 12.29
CA HIS A 63 11.09 -6.73 11.94
C HIS A 63 11.22 -7.66 10.72
N ALA A 64 11.47 -7.09 9.54
CA ALA A 64 11.44 -7.80 8.26
C ALA A 64 12.78 -7.78 7.51
N ALA A 65 13.85 -7.25 8.11
CA ALA A 65 15.17 -7.16 7.49
C ALA A 65 15.72 -8.52 7.00
N ASP A 66 15.40 -9.61 7.71
CA ASP A 66 15.82 -10.98 7.35
C ASP A 66 14.63 -11.88 6.96
N ALA A 67 13.59 -11.27 6.39
CA ALA A 67 12.36 -11.92 5.97
C ALA A 67 12.62 -13.12 5.04
N ARG A 68 12.15 -14.28 5.48
CA ARG A 68 12.12 -15.55 4.75
C ARG A 68 10.83 -16.25 5.12
N SER A 69 10.12 -16.79 4.13
CA SER A 69 8.90 -17.56 4.34
C SER A 69 9.16 -19.06 4.36
N ASP A 70 8.15 -19.84 4.74
CA ASP A 70 8.17 -21.30 4.64
C ASP A 70 8.02 -21.83 3.20
N ASP A 71 7.59 -20.97 2.26
CA ASP A 71 7.30 -21.33 0.86
C ASP A 71 6.31 -22.51 0.76
N ALA A 72 5.44 -22.65 1.76
CA ALA A 72 4.42 -23.68 1.85
C ALA A 72 3.04 -23.07 1.97
N ALA A 73 2.79 -22.28 3.02
CA ALA A 73 1.56 -21.52 3.17
C ALA A 73 1.77 -20.05 2.79
N LEU A 74 2.95 -19.50 3.14
CA LEU A 74 3.33 -18.12 2.87
C LEU A 74 4.47 -18.07 1.85
N PHE A 75 4.35 -17.17 0.89
CA PHE A 75 5.35 -16.93 -0.14
C PHE A 75 5.80 -15.47 -0.12
N ILE A 76 7.11 -15.24 -0.02
CA ILE A 76 7.72 -13.93 -0.22
C ILE A 76 8.45 -13.96 -1.56
N ARG A 77 8.14 -13.01 -2.46
CA ARG A 77 8.74 -12.93 -3.79
C ARG A 77 9.38 -11.57 -4.05
N PRO A 78 10.46 -11.48 -4.84
CA PRO A 78 11.16 -10.20 -5.07
C PRO A 78 10.27 -9.09 -5.64
N LYS A 79 9.27 -9.43 -6.45
CA LYS A 79 8.41 -8.46 -7.13
C LYS A 79 6.96 -8.91 -7.20
N ALA A 80 6.06 -7.92 -7.18
CA ALA A 80 4.64 -8.02 -7.49
C ALA A 80 4.33 -8.92 -8.70
N ASP A 81 5.04 -8.73 -9.82
CA ASP A 81 4.78 -9.43 -11.08
C ASP A 81 4.85 -10.97 -10.95
N GLU A 82 5.74 -11.48 -10.10
CA GLU A 82 5.87 -12.92 -9.85
C GLU A 82 4.64 -13.47 -9.10
N LEU A 83 4.10 -12.71 -8.14
CA LEU A 83 2.89 -13.10 -7.41
C LEU A 83 1.67 -13.13 -8.33
N ILE A 84 1.57 -12.17 -9.26
CA ILE A 84 0.50 -12.14 -10.27
C ILE A 84 0.60 -13.38 -11.17
N ALA A 85 1.80 -13.74 -11.63
CA ALA A 85 1.99 -14.95 -12.43
C ALA A 85 1.56 -16.21 -11.65
N MET A 86 1.91 -16.30 -10.36
CA MET A 86 1.52 -17.44 -9.51
C MET A 86 0.01 -17.50 -9.23
N LEU A 87 -0.68 -16.36 -9.12
CA LEU A 87 -2.14 -16.33 -9.03
C LEU A 87 -2.78 -16.87 -10.32
N LEU A 88 -2.26 -16.48 -11.48
CA LEU A 88 -2.79 -16.90 -12.78
C LEU A 88 -2.53 -18.38 -13.08
N SER A 89 -1.41 -18.94 -12.61
CA SER A 89 -1.11 -20.38 -12.74
C SER A 89 -1.85 -21.25 -11.71
N GLY A 90 -2.41 -20.65 -10.66
CA GLY A 90 -3.01 -21.37 -9.53
C GLY A 90 -1.97 -21.89 -8.52
N ASP A 91 -0.75 -21.36 -8.54
CA ASP A 91 0.28 -21.64 -7.53
C ASP A 91 0.04 -20.88 -6.22
N LEU A 92 -0.68 -19.75 -6.28
CA LEU A 92 -1.23 -19.03 -5.13
C LEU A 92 -2.75 -18.95 -5.22
N ASP A 93 -3.39 -18.97 -4.05
CA ASP A 93 -4.82 -18.71 -3.90
C ASP A 93 -5.10 -17.22 -3.65
N TYR A 94 -4.19 -16.52 -2.95
CA TYR A 94 -4.28 -15.08 -2.67
C TYR A 94 -2.92 -14.37 -2.77
N ALA A 95 -2.91 -13.08 -3.11
CA ALA A 95 -1.73 -12.24 -2.96
C ALA A 95 -2.12 -10.86 -2.43
N TRP A 96 -1.22 -10.25 -1.69
CA TRP A 96 -1.34 -8.86 -1.25
C TRP A 96 -0.81 -7.94 -2.33
N GLU A 97 -1.70 -7.13 -2.91
CA GLU A 97 -1.37 -6.19 -3.97
C GLU A 97 -2.27 -4.95 -3.96
N TYR A 98 -1.86 -3.91 -4.67
CA TYR A 98 -2.71 -2.74 -4.88
C TYR A 98 -3.94 -3.09 -5.73
N ARG A 99 -5.07 -2.45 -5.45
CA ARG A 99 -6.30 -2.56 -6.26
C ARG A 99 -6.04 -2.30 -7.74
N SER A 100 -5.17 -1.34 -8.05
CA SER A 100 -4.80 -0.99 -9.43
C SER A 100 -4.19 -2.16 -10.19
N VAL A 101 -3.30 -2.92 -9.55
CA VAL A 101 -2.67 -4.12 -10.12
C VAL A 101 -3.71 -5.21 -10.36
N ALA A 102 -4.60 -5.43 -9.39
CA ALA A 102 -5.68 -6.41 -9.52
C ALA A 102 -6.62 -6.07 -10.69
N VAL A 103 -7.06 -4.80 -10.80
CA VAL A 103 -7.93 -4.32 -11.89
C VAL A 103 -7.23 -4.45 -13.25
N GLN A 104 -5.98 -4.01 -13.36
CA GLN A 104 -5.22 -4.05 -14.61
C GLN A 104 -4.90 -5.49 -15.05
N SER A 105 -4.75 -6.41 -14.09
CA SER A 105 -4.53 -7.84 -14.35
C SER A 105 -5.83 -8.65 -14.46
N ARG A 106 -7.01 -8.00 -14.36
CA ARG A 106 -8.34 -8.63 -14.39
C ARG A 106 -8.54 -9.73 -13.33
N LEU A 107 -7.95 -9.54 -12.16
CA LEU A 107 -8.08 -10.44 -11.03
C LEU A 107 -9.26 -10.05 -10.14
N HIS A 108 -9.83 -11.04 -9.46
CA HIS A 108 -10.72 -10.78 -8.34
C HIS A 108 -9.92 -10.27 -7.14
N TYR A 109 -10.55 -9.43 -6.32
CA TYR A 109 -9.93 -8.89 -5.12
C TYR A 109 -10.96 -8.78 -3.99
N VAL A 110 -10.46 -8.72 -2.76
CA VAL A 110 -11.24 -8.44 -1.56
C VAL A 110 -10.93 -7.01 -1.14
N GLU A 111 -11.96 -6.17 -1.03
CA GLU A 111 -11.81 -4.83 -0.45
C GLU A 111 -11.61 -4.94 1.05
N LEU A 112 -10.54 -4.31 1.55
CA LEU A 112 -10.25 -4.22 2.97
C LEU A 112 -10.81 -2.90 3.52
N PRO A 113 -11.13 -2.83 4.82
CA PRO A 113 -11.57 -1.60 5.46
C PRO A 113 -10.53 -0.48 5.33
N GLU A 114 -11.00 0.75 5.07
CA GLU A 114 -10.15 1.93 4.93
C GLU A 114 -9.31 2.17 6.20
N GLU A 115 -9.79 1.76 7.37
CA GLU A 115 -9.05 1.87 8.63
C GLU A 115 -7.73 1.10 8.64
N ILE A 116 -7.55 0.11 7.75
CA ILE A 116 -6.36 -0.74 7.72
C ILE A 116 -5.65 -0.79 6.37
N ASP A 117 -6.31 -0.47 5.26
CA ASP A 117 -5.81 -0.72 3.90
C ASP A 117 -4.81 0.33 3.38
N LEU A 118 -4.54 1.38 4.18
CA LEU A 118 -3.65 2.49 3.88
C LEU A 118 -4.16 3.45 2.79
N SER A 119 -5.44 3.44 2.42
CA SER A 119 -5.97 4.26 1.32
C SER A 119 -6.38 5.69 1.73
N SER A 120 -6.85 5.87 2.97
CA SER A 120 -7.56 7.08 3.38
C SER A 120 -6.74 7.99 4.27
N VAL A 121 -6.74 9.29 3.95
CA VAL A 121 -6.04 10.31 4.75
C VAL A 121 -6.64 10.49 6.14
N GLU A 122 -7.88 10.09 6.35
CA GLU A 122 -8.58 10.21 7.64
C GLU A 122 -8.01 9.26 8.70
N PHE A 123 -7.43 8.14 8.27
CA PHE A 123 -6.86 7.11 9.16
C PHE A 123 -5.34 7.18 9.29
N ALA A 124 -4.72 8.31 8.90
CA ALA A 124 -3.27 8.49 8.94
C ALA A 124 -2.66 8.23 10.33
N GLU A 125 -3.33 8.67 11.40
CA GLU A 125 -2.87 8.42 12.78
C GLU A 125 -2.93 6.92 13.13
N ASN A 126 -3.98 6.22 12.70
CA ASN A 126 -4.10 4.77 12.91
C ASN A 126 -3.01 4.02 12.14
N TYR A 127 -2.77 4.36 10.88
CA TYR A 127 -1.71 3.73 10.08
C TYR A 127 -0.33 3.92 10.72
N ALA A 128 -0.08 5.09 11.32
CA ALA A 128 1.19 5.41 11.95
C ALA A 128 1.50 4.61 13.22
N THR A 129 0.52 3.86 13.76
CA THR A 129 0.72 2.91 14.87
C THR A 129 1.54 1.69 14.46
N VAL A 130 1.76 1.44 13.17
CA VAL A 130 2.59 0.35 12.69
C VAL A 130 3.80 0.86 11.92
N ARG A 131 4.96 0.27 12.22
CA ARG A 131 6.22 0.50 11.52
C ARG A 131 6.79 -0.83 11.04
N VAL A 132 7.51 -0.81 9.92
CA VAL A 132 8.25 -1.95 9.41
C VAL A 132 9.72 -1.60 9.32
N GLU A 133 10.56 -2.39 9.99
CA GLU A 133 12.00 -2.35 9.84
C GLU A 133 12.43 -3.25 8.67
N ALA A 134 12.99 -2.64 7.63
CA ALA A 134 13.45 -3.32 6.42
C ALA A 134 14.91 -2.95 6.09
N LYS A 135 15.59 -3.74 5.25
CA LYS A 135 16.96 -3.49 4.82
C LYS A 135 17.06 -2.22 3.97
N LYS A 136 18.12 -1.45 4.20
CA LYS A 136 18.53 -0.31 3.38
C LYS A 136 20.05 -0.22 3.32
N GLY A 137 20.64 -0.65 2.20
CA GLY A 137 22.09 -0.76 2.07
C GLY A 137 22.64 -1.77 3.10
N ALA A 138 23.65 -1.36 3.88
CA ALA A 138 24.26 -2.19 4.91
C ALA A 138 23.51 -2.17 6.27
N GLY A 139 22.43 -1.39 6.40
CA GLY A 139 21.67 -1.25 7.64
C GLY A 139 20.17 -1.46 7.45
N THR A 140 19.38 -0.96 8.39
CA THR A 140 17.91 -0.99 8.34
C THR A 140 17.32 0.42 8.24
N THR A 141 16.06 0.49 7.83
CA THR A 141 15.25 1.70 7.83
C THR A 141 13.86 1.38 8.37
N LEU A 142 13.23 2.36 9.02
CA LEU A 142 11.86 2.23 9.52
C LEU A 142 10.89 2.91 8.55
N HIS A 143 9.97 2.13 8.00
CA HIS A 143 8.83 2.61 7.24
C HIS A 143 7.62 2.71 8.18
N THR A 144 7.11 3.92 8.40
CA THR A 144 5.88 4.13 9.19
C THR A 144 4.68 4.03 8.27
N GLY A 145 3.61 3.36 8.70
CA GLY A 145 2.35 3.30 7.96
C GLY A 145 1.80 4.71 7.72
N ALA A 146 1.37 4.95 6.49
CA ALA A 146 0.84 6.23 6.05
C ALA A 146 -0.08 6.02 4.84
N PRO A 147 -1.01 6.97 4.58
CA PRO A 147 -1.88 6.89 3.42
C PRO A 147 -1.09 6.81 2.10
N ILE A 148 -1.54 5.97 1.18
CA ILE A 148 -0.96 5.80 -0.16
C ILE A 148 -1.60 6.83 -1.07
N VAL A 149 -1.10 8.06 -1.00
CA VAL A 149 -1.62 9.19 -1.77
C VAL A 149 -0.63 9.59 -2.85
N TYR A 150 -1.12 9.75 -4.08
CA TYR A 150 -0.34 10.30 -5.19
C TYR A 150 -0.40 11.83 -5.18
N GLY A 151 0.77 12.46 -5.29
CA GLY A 151 0.91 13.91 -5.45
C GLY A 151 1.50 14.24 -6.81
N VAL A 152 1.10 15.38 -7.37
CA VAL A 152 1.65 15.93 -8.62
C VAL A 152 2.03 17.39 -8.42
N THR A 153 3.08 17.84 -9.09
CA THR A 153 3.50 19.25 -9.08
C THR A 153 4.12 19.66 -10.40
N VAL A 154 4.05 20.95 -10.75
CA VAL A 154 4.84 21.54 -11.82
C VAL A 154 6.11 22.10 -11.20
N PRO A 155 7.31 21.54 -11.51
CA PRO A 155 8.55 22.04 -10.94
C PRO A 155 8.79 23.51 -11.28
N LYS A 156 9.35 24.28 -10.34
CA LYS A 156 9.71 25.69 -10.58
C LYS A 156 10.71 25.88 -11.72
N THR A 157 11.45 24.83 -12.06
CA THR A 157 12.45 24.80 -13.13
C THR A 157 11.93 24.18 -14.43
N ALA A 158 10.61 23.95 -14.55
CA ALA A 158 10.04 23.37 -15.75
C ALA A 158 10.31 24.29 -16.96
N GLU A 159 10.83 23.72 -18.06
CA GLU A 159 11.07 24.45 -19.31
C GLU A 159 9.77 24.93 -19.96
N HIS A 160 8.68 24.20 -19.73
CA HIS A 160 7.35 24.50 -20.24
C HIS A 160 6.31 24.50 -19.11
N PRO A 161 6.35 25.49 -18.19
CA PRO A 161 5.49 25.49 -17.00
C PRO A 161 4.00 25.62 -17.36
N ALA A 162 3.67 26.33 -18.43
CA ALA A 162 2.30 26.45 -18.93
C ALA A 162 1.73 25.10 -19.42
N LEU A 163 2.54 24.28 -20.09
CA LEU A 163 2.12 22.93 -20.53
C LEU A 163 2.01 21.97 -19.34
N GLY A 164 2.93 22.07 -18.37
CA GLY A 164 2.83 21.32 -17.12
C GLY A 164 1.54 21.64 -16.37
N LEU A 165 1.14 22.92 -16.34
CA LEU A 165 -0.10 23.36 -15.70
C LEU A 165 -1.34 22.82 -16.43
N ALA A 166 -1.36 22.89 -17.76
CA ALA A 166 -2.44 22.31 -18.56
C ALA A 166 -2.57 20.78 -18.38
N PHE A 167 -1.44 20.09 -18.22
CA PHE A 167 -1.44 18.65 -17.90
C PHE A 167 -2.06 18.37 -16.52
N VAL A 168 -1.67 19.14 -15.49
CA VAL A 168 -2.23 18.97 -14.13
C VAL A 168 -3.72 19.27 -14.12
N GLU A 169 -4.17 20.33 -14.81
CA GLU A 169 -5.58 20.68 -14.94
C GLU A 169 -6.40 19.54 -15.56
N MET A 170 -5.91 18.95 -16.66
CA MET A 170 -6.53 17.77 -17.27
C MET A 170 -6.55 16.57 -16.32
N LEU A 171 -5.44 16.32 -15.60
CA LEU A 171 -5.29 15.19 -14.69
C LEU A 171 -6.31 15.20 -13.54
N ILE A 172 -6.66 16.38 -13.01
CA ILE A 172 -7.62 16.55 -11.91
C ILE A 172 -9.03 16.95 -12.38
N SER A 173 -9.27 16.90 -13.70
CA SER A 173 -10.61 17.09 -14.28
C SER A 173 -11.38 15.76 -14.34
N ASP A 174 -12.66 15.81 -14.70
CA ASP A 174 -13.49 14.62 -14.93
C ASP A 174 -12.85 13.61 -15.91
N ALA A 175 -12.11 14.11 -16.91
CA ALA A 175 -11.39 13.25 -17.86
C ALA A 175 -10.29 12.43 -17.17
N GLY A 176 -9.50 13.08 -16.31
CA GLY A 176 -8.47 12.45 -15.51
C GLY A 176 -9.05 11.51 -14.46
N HIS A 177 -10.10 11.94 -13.75
CA HIS A 177 -10.82 11.10 -12.79
C HIS A 177 -11.28 9.78 -13.43
N GLY A 178 -11.90 9.84 -14.61
CA GLY A 178 -12.35 8.65 -15.32
C GLY A 178 -11.19 7.72 -15.74
N ILE A 179 -10.00 8.25 -16.02
CA ILE A 179 -8.81 7.43 -16.32
C ILE A 179 -8.36 6.68 -15.06
N PHE A 180 -8.27 7.38 -13.94
CA PHE A 180 -7.88 6.84 -12.63
C PHE A 180 -8.84 5.75 -12.14
N GLU A 181 -10.15 6.01 -12.20
CA GLU A 181 -11.18 5.02 -11.84
C GLU A 181 -11.07 3.73 -12.66
N ARG A 182 -10.95 3.85 -13.99
CA ARG A 182 -10.80 2.68 -14.87
C ARG A 182 -9.50 1.91 -14.63
N ALA A 183 -8.46 2.57 -14.13
CA ALA A 183 -7.19 1.96 -13.78
C ALA A 183 -7.17 1.34 -12.37
N GLY A 184 -8.30 1.38 -11.64
CA GLY A 184 -8.41 0.84 -10.29
C GLY A 184 -7.76 1.72 -9.22
N GLN A 185 -7.62 3.02 -9.48
CA GLN A 185 -7.01 4.00 -8.59
C GLN A 185 -8.03 5.12 -8.32
N PRO A 186 -8.95 4.98 -7.36
CA PRO A 186 -9.96 6.00 -7.10
C PRO A 186 -9.30 7.36 -6.80
N PRO A 187 -9.66 8.43 -7.52
CA PRO A 187 -9.09 9.75 -7.28
C PRO A 187 -9.66 10.39 -6.01
N ILE A 188 -8.90 11.30 -5.39
CA ILE A 188 -9.41 12.18 -4.34
C ILE A 188 -10.11 13.36 -5.03
N VAL A 189 -11.41 13.50 -4.81
CA VAL A 189 -12.24 14.53 -5.46
C VAL A 189 -12.95 15.39 -4.41
N PRO A 190 -12.74 16.72 -4.38
CA PRO A 190 -11.74 17.45 -5.16
C PRO A 190 -10.30 17.13 -4.72
N ALA A 191 -9.33 17.28 -5.61
CA ALA A 191 -7.92 17.05 -5.29
C ALA A 191 -7.43 18.03 -4.22
N GLY A 192 -6.44 17.62 -3.41
CA GLY A 192 -5.85 18.48 -2.38
C GLY A 192 -4.84 19.48 -2.96
N GLY A 193 -4.98 20.76 -2.62
CA GLY A 193 -3.97 21.79 -2.91
C GLY A 193 -3.10 22.09 -1.70
N TYR A 194 -1.78 22.18 -1.89
CA TYR A 194 -0.81 22.41 -0.82
C TYR A 194 0.14 23.56 -1.17
N GLY A 195 0.36 24.47 -0.22
CA GLY A 195 1.25 25.61 -0.40
C GLY A 195 0.78 26.58 -1.49
N SER A 196 1.65 26.91 -2.45
CA SER A 196 1.35 27.88 -3.52
C SER A 196 0.81 27.18 -4.76
N VAL A 197 -0.51 27.10 -4.88
CA VAL A 197 -1.20 26.54 -6.06
C VAL A 197 -1.52 27.68 -7.05
N PRO A 198 -1.31 27.50 -8.37
CA PRO A 198 -1.71 28.48 -9.37
C PRO A 198 -3.24 28.74 -9.36
N ALA A 199 -3.64 30.01 -9.48
CA ALA A 199 -5.04 30.43 -9.41
C ALA A 199 -5.99 29.70 -10.38
N VAL A 200 -5.49 29.25 -11.54
CA VAL A 200 -6.31 28.48 -12.51
C VAL A 200 -6.77 27.13 -11.97
N LEU A 201 -6.04 26.53 -11.02
CA LEU A 201 -6.39 25.24 -10.44
C LEU A 201 -7.29 25.37 -9.20
N GLU A 202 -7.35 26.54 -8.56
CA GLU A 202 -8.13 26.77 -7.33
C GLU A 202 -9.59 26.30 -7.42
N PRO A 203 -10.31 26.47 -8.55
CA PRO A 203 -11.70 25.98 -8.67
C PRO A 203 -11.83 24.44 -8.68
N LEU A 204 -10.75 23.70 -8.94
CA LEU A 204 -10.72 22.25 -9.12
C LEU A 204 -10.19 21.50 -7.88
N ILE A 205 -9.76 22.23 -6.85
CA ILE A 205 -9.10 21.67 -5.67
C ILE A 205 -9.74 22.10 -4.36
N ALA A 206 -9.48 21.35 -3.30
CA ALA A 206 -9.66 21.80 -1.93
C ALA A 206 -8.30 22.13 -1.33
N MET A 207 -8.08 23.40 -0.98
CA MET A 207 -6.87 23.81 -0.27
C MET A 207 -6.77 23.09 1.08
N LYS A 208 -5.60 22.52 1.34
CA LYS A 208 -5.25 21.83 2.58
C LYS A 208 -4.30 22.72 3.40
N PRO A 209 -4.36 22.62 4.74
CA PRO A 209 -3.51 23.39 5.64
C PRO A 209 -2.02 23.06 5.48
#